data_AF-A0A9X2JIJ8-F1
#
_entry.id   AF-A0A9X2JIJ8-F1
#
_cell.length_a   1.000
_cell.length_b   1.000
_cell.length_c   1.000
_cell.angle_alpha   90.00
_cell.angle_beta   90.00
_cell.angle_gamma   90.00
#
_symmetry.space_group_name_H-M   'P 1'
#
loop_
_entity.id
_entity.type
_entity.pdbx_description
1 polymer ?
#
loop_
_entity_poly.entity_id
_entity_poly.type
_entity_poly.pdbx_seq_one_letter_code
_entity_poly.pdbx_strand_id
1 'polypeptide(L)'
;MSTTSQPDAQKSSFLGLAIAFELTLAVVGWLVAWLGGVPLASLMRPREDLAAALGWGAAATLPLLVMLVATLLCQWRPIAWLRRLVGRFVRLVFGQARWWQFAAVSIAAGVGEEVLFRGAIQPVAIAYAGHLFDPTIGMVLGLVIASLLFGMVHAASWSYFWLATLVGLYFGSLSLWREEILSAMIAHAAYDFLALTAISRGWFVRHRPLFSLPRRSDSSAR
;
A
#
# COMPACT_ATOMS: atom_id res chain seq x y z
N MET A 1 22.34 -23.94 -29.53
CA MET A 1 22.92 -22.82 -28.78
C MET A 1 21.80 -22.06 -28.07
N SER A 2 21.77 -22.21 -26.74
CA SER A 2 21.06 -21.51 -25.66
C SER A 2 20.19 -20.27 -25.98
N THR A 3 18.89 -20.37 -25.72
CA THR A 3 17.96 -19.24 -25.51
C THR A 3 17.11 -19.41 -24.25
N THR A 4 17.72 -19.83 -23.13
CA THR A 4 17.00 -20.07 -21.87
C THR A 4 17.31 -19.08 -20.74
N SER A 5 18.01 -17.97 -21.00
CA SER A 5 18.38 -16.97 -19.98
C SER A 5 17.46 -15.74 -19.87
N GLN A 6 16.42 -15.62 -20.69
CA GLN A 6 15.62 -14.39 -20.85
C GLN A 6 14.56 -14.10 -19.75
N PRO A 7 13.82 -15.09 -19.18
CA PRO A 7 12.69 -14.80 -18.28
C PRO A 7 13.11 -14.23 -16.92
N ASP A 8 14.23 -14.72 -16.37
CA ASP A 8 14.71 -14.33 -15.04
C ASP A 8 15.36 -12.95 -15.05
N ALA A 9 16.09 -12.63 -16.12
CA ALA A 9 16.67 -11.31 -16.34
C ALA A 9 15.57 -10.23 -16.40
N GLN A 10 14.52 -10.43 -17.19
CA GLN A 10 13.44 -9.46 -17.35
C GLN A 10 12.69 -9.18 -16.03
N LYS A 11 12.43 -10.19 -15.21
CA LYS A 11 11.77 -10.02 -13.90
C LYS A 11 12.64 -9.28 -12.89
N SER A 12 13.95 -9.54 -12.91
CA SER A 12 14.90 -8.80 -12.07
C SER A 12 14.94 -7.30 -12.44
N SER A 13 14.83 -6.98 -13.73
CA SER A 13 14.72 -5.60 -14.21
C SER A 13 13.44 -4.91 -13.73
N PHE A 14 12.30 -5.60 -13.75
CA PHE A 14 11.03 -5.05 -13.25
C PHE A 14 11.05 -4.79 -11.75
N LEU A 15 11.63 -5.68 -10.94
CA LEU A 15 11.78 -5.46 -9.51
C LEU A 15 12.67 -4.25 -9.22
N GLY A 16 13.81 -4.14 -9.91
CA GLY A 16 14.71 -3.00 -9.76
C GLY A 16 14.02 -1.68 -10.11
N LEU A 17 13.22 -1.67 -11.19
CA LEU A 17 12.42 -0.51 -11.57
C LEU A 17 11.35 -0.17 -10.53
N ALA A 18 10.65 -1.16 -9.97
CA ALA A 18 9.67 -0.94 -8.92
C ALA A 18 10.30 -0.30 -7.69
N ILE A 19 11.41 -0.86 -7.19
CA ILE A 19 12.14 -0.30 -6.04
C ILE A 19 12.61 1.13 -6.36
N ALA A 20 13.18 1.37 -7.54
CA ALA A 20 13.63 2.70 -7.95
C ALA A 20 12.48 3.72 -8.02
N PHE A 21 11.32 3.30 -8.50
CA PHE A 21 10.11 4.12 -8.52
C PHE A 21 9.69 4.50 -7.10
N GLU A 22 9.58 3.52 -6.19
CA GLU A 22 9.20 3.78 -4.79
C GLU A 22 10.19 4.72 -4.09
N LEU A 23 11.50 4.50 -4.26
CA LEU A 23 12.51 5.37 -3.68
C LEU A 23 12.52 6.78 -4.30
N THR A 24 12.11 6.92 -5.57
CA THR A 24 11.91 8.23 -6.19
C THR A 24 10.78 8.99 -5.50
N LEU A 25 9.72 8.32 -5.04
CA LEU A 25 8.67 8.95 -4.23
C LEU A 25 9.23 9.51 -2.91
N ALA A 26 10.19 8.83 -2.28
CA ALA A 26 10.88 9.37 -1.09
C ALA A 26 11.60 10.68 -1.41
N VAL A 27 12.30 10.76 -2.55
CA VAL A 27 13.02 11.97 -2.98
C VAL A 27 12.05 13.10 -3.29
N VAL A 28 10.96 12.81 -4.01
CA VAL A 28 9.90 13.79 -4.29
C VAL A 28 9.27 14.27 -2.98
N GLY A 29 8.97 13.36 -2.06
CA GLY A 29 8.42 13.68 -0.74
C GLY A 29 9.35 14.57 0.06
N TRP A 30 10.64 14.26 0.10
CA TRP A 30 11.65 15.11 0.73
C TRP A 30 11.67 16.53 0.12
N LEU A 31 11.62 16.64 -1.22
CA LEU A 31 11.58 17.94 -1.90
C LEU A 31 10.30 18.72 -1.57
N VAL A 32 9.15 18.07 -1.56
CA VAL A 32 7.86 18.69 -1.19
C VAL A 32 7.87 19.14 0.27
N ALA A 33 8.40 18.31 1.18
CA ALA A 33 8.52 18.67 2.59
C ALA A 33 9.45 19.88 2.77
N TRP A 34 10.59 19.90 2.06
CA TRP A 34 11.53 21.02 2.10
C TRP A 34 10.88 22.32 1.59
N LEU A 35 10.23 22.30 0.42
CA LEU A 35 9.53 23.46 -0.13
C LEU A 35 8.37 23.93 0.76
N GLY A 36 7.71 22.99 1.44
CA GLY A 36 6.60 23.27 2.34
C GLY A 36 7.01 23.63 3.78
N GLY A 37 8.31 23.72 4.08
CA GLY A 37 8.80 24.04 5.43
C GLY A 37 8.53 22.97 6.48
N VAL A 38 8.27 21.73 6.06
CA VAL A 38 7.99 20.61 6.97
C VAL A 38 9.31 20.03 7.50
N PRO A 39 9.48 19.88 8.84
CA PRO A 39 10.67 19.29 9.41
C PRO A 39 10.66 17.76 9.28
N LEU A 40 10.81 17.23 8.07
CA LEU A 40 10.74 15.79 7.80
C LEU A 40 11.68 14.96 8.69
N ALA A 41 12.87 15.48 8.99
CA ALA A 41 13.84 14.81 9.86
C ALA A 41 13.33 14.61 11.30
N SER A 42 12.45 15.47 11.82
CA SER A 42 11.82 15.26 13.13
C SER A 42 10.71 14.22 13.03
N LEU A 43 9.91 14.23 11.95
CA LEU A 43 8.85 13.24 11.72
C LEU A 43 9.39 11.82 11.50
N MET A 44 10.61 11.68 10.99
CA MET A 44 11.28 10.39 10.82
C MET A 44 11.88 9.83 12.12
N ARG A 45 11.91 10.62 13.20
CA ARG A 45 12.38 10.14 14.50
C ARG A 45 11.21 9.54 15.26
N PRO A 46 11.37 8.36 15.87
CA PRO A 46 10.33 7.83 16.73
C PRO A 46 10.08 8.81 17.89
N ARG A 47 8.81 9.03 18.23
CA ARG A 47 8.39 9.90 19.35
C ARG A 47 8.99 9.46 20.69
N GLU A 48 9.04 8.15 20.90
CA GLU A 48 9.57 7.52 22.10
C GLU A 48 10.94 6.92 21.75
N ASP A 49 10.97 5.63 21.39
CA ASP A 49 12.15 4.94 20.90
C ASP A 49 11.82 4.04 19.70
N LEU A 50 12.85 3.41 19.15
CA LEU A 50 12.71 2.52 18.00
C LEU A 50 11.87 1.27 18.33
N ALA A 51 11.96 0.74 19.55
CA ALA A 51 11.21 -0.46 19.94
C ALA A 51 9.71 -0.17 20.01
N ALA A 52 9.33 1.00 20.53
CA ALA A 52 7.96 1.50 20.54
C ALA A 52 7.43 1.70 19.11
N ALA A 53 8.20 2.33 18.22
CA ALA A 53 7.79 2.49 16.82
C ALA A 53 7.61 1.14 16.08
N LEU A 54 8.49 0.18 16.33
CA LEU A 54 8.34 -1.20 15.84
C LEU A 54 7.07 -1.87 16.40
N GLY A 55 6.81 -1.71 17.70
CA GLY A 55 5.62 -2.23 18.36
C GLY A 55 4.33 -1.63 17.79
N TRP A 56 4.28 -0.31 17.64
CA TRP A 56 3.12 0.40 17.08
C TRP A 56 2.92 0.10 15.60
N GLY A 57 3.99 0.03 14.80
CA GLY A 57 3.89 -0.36 13.40
C GLY A 57 3.40 -1.81 13.23
N ALA A 58 3.90 -2.74 14.05
CA ALA A 58 3.42 -4.12 14.05
C ALA A 58 1.94 -4.21 14.47
N ALA A 59 1.54 -3.52 15.53
CA ALA A 59 0.15 -3.47 15.97
C ALA A 59 -0.75 -2.84 14.89
N ALA A 60 -0.28 -1.77 14.25
CA ALA A 60 -1.01 -1.08 13.18
C ALA A 60 -1.12 -1.90 11.89
N THR A 61 -0.31 -2.94 11.73
CA THR A 61 -0.46 -3.90 10.63
C THR A 61 -1.71 -4.76 10.82
N LEU A 62 -2.13 -5.03 12.06
CA LEU A 62 -3.22 -5.98 12.34
C LEU A 62 -4.57 -5.60 11.73
N PRO A 63 -5.07 -4.35 11.85
CA PRO A 63 -6.32 -3.95 11.20
C PRO A 63 -6.27 -4.09 9.68
N LEU A 64 -5.10 -3.85 9.07
CA LEU A 64 -4.91 -4.02 7.64
C LEU A 64 -4.92 -5.48 7.22
N LEU A 65 -4.39 -6.39 8.04
CA LEU A 65 -4.52 -7.84 7.81
C LEU A 65 -5.97 -8.30 7.93
N VAL A 66 -6.73 -7.76 8.89
CA VAL A 66 -8.18 -8.01 8.97
C VAL A 66 -8.87 -7.52 7.70
N MET A 67 -8.53 -6.33 7.20
CA MET A 67 -9.04 -5.81 5.93
C MET A 67 -8.65 -6.70 4.75
N LEU A 68 -7.40 -7.18 4.69
CA LEU A 68 -6.95 -8.11 3.65
C LEU A 68 -7.77 -9.41 3.69
N VAL A 69 -7.95 -10.01 4.87
CA VAL A 69 -8.78 -11.21 5.02
C VAL A 69 -10.23 -10.92 4.61
N ALA A 70 -10.80 -9.79 5.04
CA ALA A 70 -12.14 -9.38 4.66
C ALA A 70 -12.28 -9.24 3.13
N THR A 71 -11.32 -8.62 2.44
CA THR A 71 -11.34 -8.53 0.96
C THR A 71 -11.19 -9.89 0.29
N LEU A 72 -10.37 -10.80 0.86
CA LEU A 72 -10.21 -12.17 0.40
C LEU A 72 -11.49 -13.01 0.53
N LEU A 73 -12.27 -12.78 1.57
CA LEU A 73 -13.53 -13.47 1.81
C LEU A 73 -14.73 -12.81 1.11
N CYS A 74 -14.63 -11.51 0.83
CA CYS A 74 -15.69 -10.74 0.18
C CYS A 74 -15.98 -11.24 -1.24
N GLN A 75 -17.26 -11.54 -1.50
CA GLN A 75 -17.74 -12.02 -2.81
C GLN A 75 -18.35 -10.90 -3.67
N TRP A 76 -18.40 -9.67 -3.15
CA TRP A 76 -18.94 -8.54 -3.89
C TRP A 76 -18.15 -8.30 -5.18
N ARG A 77 -18.87 -8.14 -6.31
CA ARG A 77 -18.29 -8.15 -7.66
C ARG A 77 -17.11 -7.18 -7.86
N PRO A 78 -17.15 -5.93 -7.33
CA PRO A 78 -16.01 -5.01 -7.41
C PRO A 78 -14.76 -5.54 -6.70
N ILE A 79 -14.89 -6.06 -5.48
CA ILE A 79 -13.77 -6.61 -4.70
C ILE A 79 -13.21 -7.88 -5.34
N ALA A 80 -14.09 -8.76 -5.84
CA ALA A 80 -13.68 -9.95 -6.57
C ALA A 80 -12.94 -9.59 -7.87
N TRP A 81 -13.33 -8.51 -8.56
CA TRP A 81 -12.63 -8.00 -9.73
C TRP A 81 -11.27 -7.42 -9.36
N LEU A 82 -11.20 -6.60 -8.32
CA LEU A 82 -9.96 -6.03 -7.79
C LEU A 82 -8.93 -7.13 -7.48
N ARG A 83 -9.35 -8.15 -6.74
CA ARG A 83 -8.51 -9.32 -6.42
C ARG A 83 -7.96 -10.01 -7.67
N ARG A 84 -8.75 -10.12 -8.73
CA ARG A 84 -8.30 -10.73 -10.00
C ARG A 84 -7.30 -9.83 -10.72
N LEU A 85 -7.53 -8.51 -10.73
CA LEU A 85 -6.63 -7.53 -11.33
C LEU A 85 -5.27 -7.52 -10.61
N VAL A 86 -5.28 -7.27 -9.30
CA VAL A 86 -4.07 -7.25 -8.47
C VAL A 86 -3.37 -8.60 -8.50
N GLY A 87 -4.12 -9.70 -8.37
CA GLY A 87 -3.53 -11.04 -8.42
C GLY A 87 -2.85 -11.36 -9.77
N ARG A 88 -3.39 -10.87 -10.89
CA ARG A 88 -2.76 -11.04 -12.21
C ARG A 88 -1.49 -10.21 -12.32
N PHE A 89 -1.54 -8.94 -11.90
CA PHE A 89 -0.39 -8.05 -11.89
C PHE A 89 0.74 -8.59 -11.02
N VAL A 90 0.42 -8.97 -9.78
CA VAL A 90 1.41 -9.54 -8.85
C VAL A 90 2.01 -10.82 -9.43
N ARG A 91 1.24 -11.74 -10.00
CA ARG A 91 1.83 -12.94 -10.61
C ARG A 91 2.71 -12.62 -11.82
N LEU A 92 2.38 -11.60 -12.59
CA LEU A 92 3.16 -11.18 -13.76
C LEU A 92 4.52 -10.60 -13.35
N VAL A 93 4.52 -9.72 -12.34
CA VAL A 93 5.74 -9.03 -11.86
C VAL A 93 6.55 -9.92 -10.90
N PHE A 94 5.87 -10.64 -10.02
CA PHE A 94 6.45 -11.28 -8.83
C PHE A 94 6.30 -12.81 -8.78
N GLY A 95 5.76 -13.46 -9.81
CA GLY A 95 5.40 -14.89 -9.75
C GLY A 95 6.53 -15.88 -9.46
N GLN A 96 7.80 -15.47 -9.57
CA GLN A 96 8.98 -16.26 -9.19
C GLN A 96 9.89 -15.54 -8.19
N ALA A 97 9.43 -14.40 -7.65
CA ALA A 97 10.25 -13.64 -6.73
C ALA A 97 10.40 -14.38 -5.39
N ARG A 98 11.61 -14.28 -4.83
CA ARG A 98 11.97 -14.79 -3.53
C ARG A 98 11.39 -13.89 -2.44
N TRP A 99 11.26 -14.43 -1.23
CA TRP A 99 10.71 -13.67 -0.10
C TRP A 99 11.45 -12.35 0.17
N TRP A 100 12.77 -12.31 0.01
CA TRP A 100 13.55 -11.08 0.22
C TRP A 100 13.28 -10.02 -0.86
N GLN A 101 12.83 -10.41 -2.05
CA GLN A 101 12.42 -9.46 -3.09
C GLN A 101 11.09 -8.79 -2.71
N PHE A 102 10.17 -9.52 -2.08
CA PHE A 102 8.97 -8.92 -1.48
C PHE A 102 9.35 -7.97 -0.35
N ALA A 103 10.25 -8.39 0.54
CA ALA A 103 10.71 -7.52 1.63
C ALA A 103 11.33 -6.23 1.09
N ALA A 104 12.19 -6.32 0.06
CA ALA A 104 12.85 -5.16 -0.53
C ALA A 104 11.85 -4.17 -1.15
N VAL A 105 10.90 -4.64 -1.96
CA VAL A 105 9.91 -3.75 -2.58
C VAL A 105 8.94 -3.18 -1.55
N SER A 106 8.52 -3.96 -0.55
CA SER A 106 7.62 -3.49 0.51
C SER A 106 8.27 -2.47 1.43
N ILE A 107 9.56 -2.63 1.76
CA ILE A 107 10.32 -1.61 2.51
C ILE A 107 10.46 -0.34 1.66
N ALA A 108 10.78 -0.49 0.38
CA ALA A 108 10.91 0.66 -0.52
C ALA A 108 9.60 1.44 -0.65
N ALA A 109 8.47 0.74 -0.85
CA ALA A 109 7.13 1.34 -0.91
C ALA A 109 6.75 2.00 0.42
N GLY A 110 6.91 1.27 1.54
CA GLY A 110 6.62 1.80 2.87
C GLY A 110 7.43 3.07 3.19
N VAL A 111 8.70 3.14 2.80
CA VAL A 111 9.50 4.36 2.97
C VAL A 111 9.08 5.45 1.97
N GLY A 112 9.01 5.11 0.69
CA GLY A 112 8.76 6.05 -0.40
C GLY A 112 7.42 6.74 -0.30
N GLU A 113 6.36 5.95 -0.18
CA GLU A 113 5.00 6.47 -0.10
C GLU A 113 4.76 7.20 1.22
N GLU A 114 5.22 6.69 2.37
CA GLU A 114 4.97 7.39 3.64
C GLU A 114 5.77 8.69 3.76
N VAL A 115 6.99 8.77 3.23
CA VAL A 115 7.73 10.05 3.14
C VAL A 115 6.94 11.05 2.29
N LEU A 116 6.42 10.63 1.13
CA LEU A 116 5.66 11.52 0.24
C LEU A 116 4.33 11.95 0.85
N PHE A 117 3.51 11.01 1.31
CA PHE A 117 2.15 11.29 1.72
C PHE A 117 2.07 11.80 3.16
N ARG A 118 2.76 11.17 4.11
CA ARG A 118 2.64 11.49 5.55
C ARG A 118 3.74 12.42 6.02
N GLY A 119 4.92 12.29 5.45
CA GLY A 119 6.07 13.17 5.71
C GLY A 119 6.00 14.53 4.99
N ALA A 120 5.22 14.64 3.90
CA ALA A 120 5.20 15.84 3.08
C ALA A 120 3.79 16.34 2.75
N ILE A 121 3.02 15.64 1.90
CA ILE A 121 1.72 16.13 1.39
C ILE A 121 0.75 16.45 2.54
N GLN A 122 0.59 15.53 3.51
CA GLN A 122 -0.29 15.72 4.65
C GLN A 122 0.10 16.95 5.49
N PRO A 123 1.32 17.05 6.07
CA PRO A 123 1.69 18.21 6.88
C PRO A 123 1.68 19.53 6.09
N VAL A 124 2.05 19.51 4.80
CA VAL A 124 1.90 20.69 3.93
C VAL A 124 0.43 21.08 3.80
N ALA A 125 -0.45 20.14 3.48
CA ALA A 125 -1.88 20.42 3.35
C ALA A 125 -2.50 20.90 4.68
N ILE A 126 -2.06 20.35 5.82
CA ILE A 126 -2.48 20.82 7.15
C ILE A 126 -2.05 22.27 7.37
N ALA A 127 -0.79 22.62 7.07
CA ALA A 127 -0.27 23.97 7.24
C ALA A 127 -1.03 24.97 6.34
N TYR A 128 -1.16 24.68 5.05
CA TYR A 128 -1.90 25.53 4.12
C TYR A 128 -3.38 25.69 4.51
N ALA A 129 -4.07 24.60 4.84
CA ALA A 129 -5.47 24.66 5.25
C ALA A 129 -5.64 25.37 6.60
N GLY A 130 -4.71 25.22 7.54
CA GLY A 130 -4.70 25.92 8.82
C GLY A 130 -4.47 27.43 8.71
N HIS A 131 -3.91 27.92 7.60
CA HIS A 131 -3.87 29.36 7.31
C HIS A 131 -5.19 29.92 6.78
N LEU A 132 -6.05 29.07 6.20
CA LEU A 132 -7.31 29.46 5.56
C LEU A 132 -8.52 29.22 6.47
N PHE A 133 -8.43 28.26 7.38
CA PHE A 133 -9.52 27.77 8.23
C PHE A 133 -9.07 27.59 9.68
N ASP A 134 -10.01 27.25 10.56
CA ASP A 134 -9.69 26.82 11.93
C ASP A 134 -8.65 25.68 11.94
N PRO A 135 -7.68 25.66 12.87
CA PRO A 135 -6.64 24.63 12.90
C PRO A 135 -7.16 23.19 12.91
N THR A 136 -8.31 22.94 13.56
CA THR A 136 -8.94 21.62 13.59
C THR A 136 -9.45 21.23 12.20
N ILE A 137 -10.06 22.18 11.49
CA ILE A 137 -10.50 22.00 10.11
C ILE A 137 -9.29 21.79 9.21
N GLY A 138 -8.22 22.56 9.39
CA GLY A 138 -6.97 22.42 8.64
C GLY A 138 -6.37 21.02 8.79
N MET A 139 -6.34 20.48 10.00
CA MET A 139 -5.89 19.12 10.27
C MET A 139 -6.73 18.07 9.54
N VAL A 140 -8.06 18.17 9.63
CA VAL A 140 -8.99 17.22 8.96
C VAL A 140 -8.84 17.30 7.44
N LEU A 141 -8.76 18.51 6.88
CA LEU A 141 -8.59 18.70 5.44
C LEU A 141 -7.26 18.12 4.97
N GLY A 142 -6.16 18.38 5.66
CA GLY A 142 -4.86 17.85 5.27
C GLY A 142 -4.81 16.31 5.32
N LEU A 143 -5.43 15.70 6.34
CA LEU A 143 -5.61 14.25 6.42
C LEU A 143 -6.42 13.70 5.24
N VAL A 144 -7.59 14.28 4.96
CA VAL A 144 -8.48 13.84 3.89
C VAL A 144 -7.83 14.02 2.52
N ILE A 145 -7.20 15.16 2.26
CA ILE A 145 -6.52 15.46 0.99
C ILE A 145 -5.40 14.46 0.73
N ALA A 146 -4.49 14.25 1.68
CA ALA A 146 -3.41 13.30 1.51
C ALA A 146 -3.93 11.87 1.28
N SER A 147 -4.99 11.49 1.98
CA SER A 147 -5.61 10.16 1.85
C SER A 147 -6.29 9.96 0.48
N LEU A 148 -6.98 10.97 -0.03
CA LEU A 148 -7.59 10.93 -1.36
C LEU A 148 -6.53 10.87 -2.46
N LEU A 149 -5.43 11.62 -2.33
CA LEU A 149 -4.31 11.55 -3.26
C LEU A 149 -3.63 10.19 -3.23
N PHE A 150 -3.46 9.60 -2.05
CA PHE A 150 -2.98 8.23 -1.88
C PHE A 150 -3.91 7.22 -2.59
N GLY A 151 -5.22 7.36 -2.40
CA GLY A 151 -6.20 6.54 -3.12
C GLY A 151 -6.13 6.73 -4.64
N MET A 152 -5.90 7.97 -5.10
CA MET A 152 -5.86 8.32 -6.52
C MET A 152 -4.69 7.66 -7.26
N VAL A 153 -3.51 7.57 -6.65
CA VAL A 153 -2.37 6.85 -7.26
C VAL A 153 -2.59 5.33 -7.29
N HIS A 154 -3.52 4.81 -6.48
CA HIS A 154 -3.94 3.42 -6.45
C HIS A 154 -5.22 3.13 -7.25
N ALA A 155 -5.71 4.07 -8.06
CA ALA A 155 -7.00 3.99 -8.73
C ALA A 155 -7.04 3.06 -9.96
N ALA A 156 -6.42 1.88 -9.92
CA ALA A 156 -6.60 0.85 -10.95
C ALA A 156 -8.05 0.32 -11.00
N SER A 157 -8.85 0.64 -9.98
CA SER A 157 -10.28 0.37 -9.88
C SER A 157 -10.93 1.30 -8.87
N TRP A 158 -12.23 1.54 -9.00
CA TRP A 158 -13.00 2.28 -7.99
C TRP A 158 -12.92 1.66 -6.60
N SER A 159 -12.97 0.33 -6.49
CA SER A 159 -12.82 -0.35 -5.19
C SER A 159 -11.40 -0.20 -4.63
N TYR A 160 -10.39 -0.11 -5.49
CA TYR A 160 -9.01 0.05 -5.04
C TYR A 160 -8.78 1.48 -4.55
N PHE A 161 -9.27 2.46 -5.31
CA PHE A 161 -9.26 3.86 -4.90
C PHE A 161 -9.84 4.03 -3.48
N TRP A 162 -11.05 3.52 -3.22
CA TRP A 162 -11.66 3.70 -1.90
C TRP A 162 -10.98 2.91 -0.78
N LEU A 163 -10.52 1.68 -1.04
CA LEU A 163 -9.76 0.92 -0.05
C LEU A 163 -8.42 1.59 0.27
N ALA A 164 -7.71 2.05 -0.76
CA ALA A 164 -6.45 2.78 -0.60
C ALA A 164 -6.66 4.12 0.09
N THR A 165 -7.74 4.86 -0.19
CA THR A 165 -8.11 6.07 0.56
C THR A 165 -8.34 5.76 2.04
N LEU A 166 -8.99 4.63 2.37
CA LEU A 166 -9.20 4.21 3.76
C LEU A 166 -7.87 3.87 4.47
N VAL A 167 -6.96 3.16 3.79
CA VAL A 167 -5.58 2.94 4.28
C VAL A 167 -4.84 4.28 4.41
N GLY A 168 -5.05 5.17 3.45
CA GLY A 168 -4.73 6.60 3.44
C GLY A 168 -4.99 7.24 4.80
N LEU A 169 -6.28 7.29 5.14
CA LEU A 169 -6.82 7.87 6.36
C LEU A 169 -6.24 7.19 7.60
N TYR A 170 -6.12 5.86 7.57
CA TYR A 170 -5.60 5.10 8.68
C TYR A 170 -4.14 5.45 9.00
N PHE A 171 -3.23 5.40 8.03
CA PHE A 171 -1.82 5.78 8.23
C PHE A 171 -1.65 7.27 8.52
N GLY A 172 -2.45 8.12 7.88
CA GLY A 172 -2.45 9.55 8.17
C GLY A 172 -2.84 9.85 9.62
N SER A 173 -3.87 9.15 10.13
CA SER A 173 -4.32 9.28 11.53
C SER A 173 -3.29 8.71 12.51
N LEU A 174 -2.68 7.56 12.17
CA LEU A 174 -1.57 6.98 12.94
C LEU A 174 -0.42 7.98 13.06
N SER A 175 -0.05 8.64 11.96
CA SER A 175 1.05 9.61 11.94
C SER A 175 0.74 10.85 12.77
N LEU A 176 -0.51 11.35 12.75
CA LEU A 176 -0.94 12.46 13.60
C LEU A 176 -0.93 12.07 15.08
N TRP A 177 -1.41 10.88 15.41
CA TRP A 177 -1.46 10.40 16.79
C TRP A 177 -0.07 10.14 17.37
N ARG A 178 0.82 9.54 16.58
CA ARG A 178 2.18 9.24 17.01
C ARG A 178 3.14 10.42 16.85
N GLU A 179 2.77 11.45 16.09
CA GLU A 179 3.62 12.59 15.73
C GLU A 179 4.93 12.15 15.03
N GLU A 180 4.89 11.02 14.34
CA GLU A 180 5.99 10.43 13.58
C GLU A 180 5.44 9.53 12.46
N ILE A 181 6.25 9.25 11.44
CA ILE A 181 5.83 8.45 10.27
C ILE A 181 6.44 7.05 10.21
N LEU A 182 7.38 6.74 11.10
CA LEU A 182 8.05 5.44 11.18
C LEU A 182 7.08 4.30 11.50
N SER A 183 6.11 4.48 12.40
CA SER A 183 5.08 3.47 12.67
C SER A 183 4.24 3.19 11.42
N ALA A 184 3.89 4.21 10.65
CA ALA A 184 3.18 4.06 9.39
C ALA A 184 4.03 3.35 8.34
N MET A 185 5.31 3.71 8.19
CA MET A 185 6.27 3.03 7.29
C MET A 185 6.37 1.54 7.58
N ILE A 186 6.52 1.19 8.86
CA ILE A 186 6.63 -0.19 9.32
C ILE A 186 5.32 -0.95 9.03
N ALA A 187 4.17 -0.36 9.36
CA ALA A 187 2.87 -0.98 9.13
C ALA A 187 2.60 -1.21 7.64
N HIS A 188 2.93 -0.22 6.80
CA HIS A 188 2.81 -0.31 5.35
C HIS A 188 3.72 -1.40 4.78
N ALA A 189 5.02 -1.37 5.09
CA ALA A 189 5.96 -2.36 4.61
C ALA A 189 5.59 -3.79 5.07
N ALA A 190 5.17 -3.95 6.32
CA ALA A 190 4.74 -5.24 6.85
C ALA A 190 3.46 -5.74 6.16
N TYR A 191 2.47 -4.86 5.97
CA TYR A 191 1.24 -5.18 5.26
C TYR A 191 1.52 -5.64 3.83
N ASP A 192 2.30 -4.87 3.07
CA ASP A 192 2.63 -5.18 1.69
C ASP A 192 3.39 -6.48 1.55
N PHE A 193 4.36 -6.73 2.44
CA PHE A 193 5.13 -7.96 2.43
C PHE A 193 4.23 -9.18 2.62
N LEU A 194 3.30 -9.11 3.57
CA LEU A 194 2.34 -10.16 3.88
C LEU A 194 1.30 -10.32 2.77
N ALA A 195 0.80 -9.21 2.23
CA ALA A 195 -0.13 -9.20 1.11
C ALA A 195 0.52 -9.86 -0.11
N LEU A 196 1.67 -9.35 -0.60
CA LEU A 196 2.41 -9.90 -1.74
C LEU A 196 2.73 -11.38 -1.55
N THR A 197 3.15 -11.78 -0.34
CA THR A 197 3.37 -13.18 0.02
C THR A 197 2.10 -14.03 -0.16
N ALA A 198 0.96 -13.59 0.37
CA ALA A 198 -0.30 -14.30 0.25
C ALA A 198 -0.80 -14.34 -1.21
N ILE A 199 -0.65 -13.24 -1.95
CA ILE A 199 -1.05 -13.13 -3.36
C ILE A 199 -0.23 -14.07 -4.23
N SER A 200 1.10 -13.99 -4.12
CA SER A 200 2.03 -14.75 -4.96
C SER A 200 1.96 -16.25 -4.69
N ARG A 201 1.73 -16.67 -3.43
CA ARG A 201 1.57 -18.08 -3.06
C ARG A 201 0.18 -18.65 -3.36
N GLY A 202 -0.67 -17.92 -4.07
CA GLY A 202 -1.92 -18.43 -4.59
C GLY A 202 -3.02 -18.60 -3.53
N TRP A 203 -2.92 -17.96 -2.36
CA TRP A 203 -4.00 -17.98 -1.36
C TRP A 203 -5.32 -17.45 -1.94
N PHE A 204 -5.25 -16.59 -2.96
CA PHE A 204 -6.37 -16.05 -3.72
C PHE A 204 -7.12 -17.09 -4.59
N VAL A 205 -6.47 -18.19 -4.95
CA VAL A 205 -7.02 -19.21 -5.87
C VAL A 205 -7.55 -20.44 -5.11
N ARG A 206 -6.95 -20.77 -3.95
CA ARG A 206 -7.31 -21.96 -3.16
C ARG A 206 -8.67 -21.87 -2.47
N HIS A 207 -9.17 -20.66 -2.20
CA HIS A 207 -10.46 -20.45 -1.55
C HIS A 207 -11.55 -20.13 -2.60
N ARG A 208 -11.97 -21.15 -3.36
CA ARG A 208 -13.30 -21.14 -3.98
C ARG A 208 -14.33 -21.45 -2.88
N PRO A 209 -15.33 -20.59 -2.62
CA PRO A 209 -16.47 -21.00 -1.80
C PRO A 209 -17.22 -22.14 -2.51
N LEU A 210 -17.73 -23.10 -1.72
CA LEU A 210 -18.43 -24.35 -2.09
C LEU A 210 -19.61 -24.21 -3.06
N PHE A 211 -20.06 -22.98 -3.39
CA PHE A 211 -21.12 -22.74 -4.36
C PHE A 211 -20.56 -22.45 -5.75
N SER A 212 -19.89 -23.45 -6.33
CA SER A 212 -19.92 -23.58 -7.78
C SER A 212 -21.36 -23.90 -8.17
N LEU A 213 -22.07 -22.92 -8.73
CA LEU A 213 -23.33 -23.22 -9.43
C LEU A 213 -23.06 -24.38 -10.40
N PRO A 214 -23.93 -25.40 -10.44
CA PRO A 214 -23.76 -26.50 -11.37
C PRO A 214 -23.55 -25.93 -12.77
N ARG A 215 -22.51 -26.41 -13.48
CA ARG A 215 -22.47 -26.22 -14.93
C ARG A 215 -23.82 -26.77 -15.43
N ARG A 216 -24.67 -25.90 -15.98
CA ARG A 216 -25.78 -26.38 -16.80
C ARG A 216 -25.15 -27.31 -17.83
N SER A 217 -25.42 -28.60 -17.70
CA SER A 217 -25.17 -29.55 -18.78
C SER A 217 -25.99 -29.04 -19.96
N ASP A 218 -25.31 -28.71 -21.05
CA ASP A 218 -25.97 -28.51 -22.34
C ASP A 218 -26.60 -29.86 -22.70
N SER A 219 -27.88 -30.01 -22.36
CA SER A 219 -28.71 -31.10 -22.86
C SER A 219 -29.40 -30.58 -24.12
N SER A 220 -28.63 -30.44 -25.19
CA SER A 220 -29.12 -30.33 -26.56
C SER A 220 -28.52 -31.46 -27.39
N ALA A 221 -29.14 -32.64 -27.32
CA ALA A 221 -29.08 -33.66 -28.37
C ALA A 221 -30.05 -34.79 -28.03
N ARG A 222 -31.34 -34.60 -28.32
CA ARG A 222 -32.22 -35.59 -28.95
C ARG A 222 -33.26 -34.84 -29.76
#